data_AF-A0A2J8HI75-F1
#
_entry.id   AF-A0A2J8HI75-F1
#
_cell.length_a   1.000
_cell.length_b   1.000
_cell.length_c   1.000
_cell.angle_alpha   90.00
_cell.angle_beta   90.00
_cell.angle_gamma   90.00
#
_symmetry.space_group_name_H-M   'P 1'
#
loop_
_entity.id
_entity.type
_entity.pdbx_description
1 polymer ?
#
loop_
_entity_poly.entity_id
_entity_poly.type
_entity_poly.pdbx_seq_one_letter_code
_entity_poly.pdbx_strand_id
1 'polypeptide(L)'
;MDKKELLKLYFQATVESAKIAKTLSATLDDIRQFSLKFDHEKVSEYNQKATDLSESLRKLHFERKELAGKLGCNHNRYATELVHRMSGKAQETIKKATDELHELVLECQNKTELHTRLVIQQQQVIQDAVESLRVEVNA
;
A
#
# COMPACT_ATOMS: atom_id res chain seq x y z
N MET A 1 15.32 -21.99 -16.00
CA MET A 1 14.36 -21.92 -14.87
C MET A 1 13.09 -22.64 -15.29
N ASP A 2 12.67 -23.64 -14.53
CA ASP A 2 11.47 -24.41 -14.89
C ASP A 2 10.16 -23.66 -14.52
N LYS A 3 9.01 -24.12 -15.02
CA LYS A 3 7.71 -23.48 -14.74
C LYS A 3 7.27 -23.58 -13.27
N LYS A 4 7.62 -24.66 -12.56
CA LYS A 4 7.34 -24.84 -11.13
C LYS A 4 8.17 -23.88 -10.29
N GLU A 5 9.43 -23.66 -10.65
CA GLU A 5 10.33 -22.71 -10.00
C GLU A 5 9.83 -21.27 -10.18
N LEU A 6 9.43 -20.90 -11.40
CA LEU A 6 8.76 -19.63 -11.68
C LEU A 6 7.49 -19.41 -10.84
N LEU A 7 6.66 -20.45 -10.72
CA LEU A 7 5.43 -20.39 -9.92
C LEU A 7 5.74 -20.21 -8.43
N LYS A 8 6.76 -20.89 -7.93
CA LYS A 8 7.22 -20.77 -6.54
C LYS A 8 7.70 -19.35 -6.25
N LEU A 9 8.51 -18.76 -7.14
CA LEU A 9 8.97 -17.38 -7.01
C LEU A 9 7.80 -16.40 -7.06
N TYR A 10 6.84 -16.59 -7.97
CA TYR A 10 5.65 -15.75 -8.05
C TYR A 10 4.84 -15.79 -6.75
N PHE A 11 4.65 -17.00 -6.20
CA PHE A 11 3.94 -17.18 -4.93
C PHE A 11 4.69 -16.51 -3.77
N GLN A 12 6.01 -16.69 -3.68
CA GLN A 12 6.84 -16.04 -2.67
C GLN A 12 6.75 -14.51 -2.75
N ALA A 13 6.88 -13.94 -3.94
CA ALA A 13 6.73 -12.51 -4.15
C ALA A 13 5.32 -12.00 -3.79
N THR A 14 4.29 -12.82 -3.98
CA THR A 14 2.90 -12.48 -3.60
C THR A 14 2.72 -12.46 -2.09
N VAL A 15 3.22 -13.48 -1.39
CA VAL A 15 3.19 -13.54 0.07
C VAL A 15 4.02 -12.41 0.69
N GLU A 16 5.19 -12.10 0.12
CA GLU A 16 6.02 -11.00 0.60
C GLU A 16 5.35 -9.64 0.36
N SER A 17 4.71 -9.46 -0.80
CA SER A 17 3.89 -8.28 -1.07
C SER A 17 2.80 -8.11 0.00
N ALA A 18 2.14 -9.20 0.42
CA ALA A 18 1.10 -9.14 1.43
C ALA A 18 1.65 -8.70 2.80
N LYS A 19 2.82 -9.23 3.22
CA LYS A 19 3.48 -8.79 4.46
C LYS A 19 3.86 -7.31 4.45
N ILE A 20 4.41 -6.84 3.33
CA ILE A 20 4.78 -5.42 3.16
C ILE A 20 3.51 -4.56 3.18
N ALA A 21 2.45 -4.95 2.46
CA ALA A 21 1.17 -4.23 2.47
C ALA A 21 0.55 -4.18 3.87
N LYS A 22 0.61 -5.27 4.64
CA LYS A 22 0.15 -5.29 6.04
C LYS A 22 0.96 -4.34 6.93
N THR A 23 2.29 -4.31 6.75
CA THR A 23 3.17 -3.40 7.50
C THR A 23 2.93 -1.94 7.13
N LEU A 24 2.70 -1.67 5.84
CA LEU A 24 2.31 -0.34 5.35
C LEU A 24 0.96 0.09 5.94
N SER A 25 -0.04 -0.80 5.94
CA SER A 25 -1.36 -0.57 6.53
C SER A 25 -1.27 -0.13 7.99
N ALA A 26 -0.45 -0.84 8.79
CA ALA A 26 -0.19 -0.46 10.19
C ALA A 26 0.57 0.87 10.31
N THR A 27 1.57 1.10 9.46
CA THR A 27 2.35 2.35 9.44
C THR A 27 1.45 3.55 9.14
N LEU A 28 0.47 3.41 8.24
CA LEU A 28 -0.53 4.45 7.94
C LEU A 28 -1.44 4.76 9.14
N ASP A 29 -1.81 3.74 9.92
CA ASP A 29 -2.55 3.96 11.17
C ASP A 29 -1.71 4.72 12.20
N ASP A 30 -0.42 4.38 12.32
CA ASP A 30 0.51 5.07 13.22
C ASP A 30 0.69 6.54 12.82
N ILE A 31 0.87 6.84 11.53
CA ILE A 31 0.93 8.21 11.01
C ILE A 31 -0.32 9.00 11.43
N ARG A 32 -1.50 8.40 11.27
CA ARG A 32 -2.76 9.03 11.68
C ARG A 32 -2.79 9.30 13.19
N GLN A 33 -2.37 8.34 14.02
CA GLN A 33 -2.33 8.51 15.47
C GLN A 33 -1.36 9.62 15.91
N PHE A 34 -0.15 9.68 15.33
CA PHE A 34 0.81 10.75 15.63
C PHE A 34 0.34 12.11 15.12
N SER A 35 -0.35 12.16 13.97
CA SER A 35 -0.97 13.40 13.46
C SER A 35 -2.01 13.96 14.42
N LEU A 36 -2.83 13.10 15.04
CA LEU A 36 -3.82 13.50 16.04
C LEU A 36 -3.18 14.00 17.35
N LYS A 37 -1.95 13.57 17.65
CA LYS A 37 -1.16 14.03 18.81
C LYS A 37 -0.27 15.22 18.52
N PHE A 38 -0.29 15.74 17.27
CA PHE A 38 0.61 16.80 16.81
C PHE A 38 2.10 16.45 16.97
N ASP A 39 2.44 15.16 16.94
CA ASP A 39 3.83 14.69 17.00
C ASP A 39 4.44 14.70 15.60
N HIS A 40 4.86 15.89 15.17
CA HIS A 40 5.35 16.12 13.80
C HIS A 40 6.64 15.37 13.47
N GLU A 41 7.49 15.12 14.48
CA GLU A 41 8.72 14.35 14.30
C GLU A 41 8.38 12.90 13.96
N LYS A 42 7.48 12.26 14.73
CA LYS A 42 7.04 10.89 14.45
C LYS A 42 6.26 10.79 13.14
N VAL A 43 5.43 11.78 12.81
CA VAL A 43 4.76 11.83 11.51
C VAL A 43 5.78 11.82 10.36
N SER A 44 6.85 12.62 10.45
CA SER A 44 7.90 12.65 9.42
C SER A 44 8.64 11.32 9.30
N GLU A 45 9.05 10.72 10.42
CA GLU A 45 9.71 9.40 10.47
C GLU A 45 8.86 8.32 9.81
N TYR A 46 7.58 8.23 10.18
CA TYR A 46 6.69 7.19 9.67
C TYR A 46 6.26 7.44 8.22
N ASN A 47 6.17 8.71 7.77
CA ASN A 47 5.96 9.03 6.35
C ASN A 47 7.11 8.52 5.47
N GLN A 48 8.36 8.66 5.92
CA GLN A 48 9.50 8.10 5.21
C GLN A 48 9.40 6.58 5.13
N LYS A 49 9.11 5.92 6.26
CA LYS A 49 8.91 4.47 6.31
C LYS A 49 7.78 4.00 5.39
N ALA A 50 6.65 4.71 5.34
CA ALA A 50 5.55 4.41 4.44
C ALA A 50 5.96 4.54 2.97
N THR A 51 6.76 5.56 2.64
CA THR A 51 7.36 5.73 1.30
C THR A 51 8.21 4.53 0.92
N ASP A 52 9.15 4.12 1.78
CA ASP A 52 10.06 2.99 1.52
C ASP A 52 9.30 1.67 1.34
N LEU A 53 8.28 1.43 2.16
CA LEU A 53 7.40 0.25 2.06
C LEU A 53 6.59 0.28 0.75
N SER A 54 6.06 1.43 0.37
CA SER A 54 5.30 1.58 -0.89
C SER A 54 6.17 1.33 -2.12
N GLU A 55 7.43 1.78 -2.10
CA GLU A 55 8.38 1.54 -3.18
C GLU A 55 8.76 0.06 -3.26
N SER A 56 8.96 -0.59 -2.11
CA SER A 56 9.23 -2.04 -2.04
C SER A 56 8.06 -2.85 -2.59
N LEU A 57 6.83 -2.49 -2.24
CA LEU A 57 5.62 -3.12 -2.78
C LEU A 57 5.49 -2.92 -4.30
N ARG A 58 5.86 -1.74 -4.80
CA ARG A 58 5.91 -1.44 -6.24
C ARG A 58 6.95 -2.31 -6.97
N LYS A 59 8.15 -2.50 -6.40
CA LYS A 59 9.19 -3.39 -6.96
C LYS A 59 8.68 -4.83 -7.06
N LEU A 60 8.08 -5.36 -6.00
CA LEU A 60 7.47 -6.71 -6.01
C LEU A 60 6.30 -6.84 -6.99
N HIS A 61 5.53 -5.77 -7.20
CA HIS A 61 4.48 -5.78 -8.24
C HIS A 61 5.08 -5.98 -9.64
N PHE A 62 6.17 -5.28 -9.96
CA PHE A 62 6.85 -5.46 -11.25
C PHE A 62 7.47 -6.85 -11.38
N GLU A 63 8.14 -7.34 -10.34
CA GLU A 63 8.69 -8.70 -10.33
C GLU A 63 7.61 -9.75 -10.59
N ARG A 64 6.46 -9.65 -9.91
CA ARG A 64 5.33 -10.57 -10.13
C ARG A 64 4.78 -10.48 -11.55
N LYS A 65 4.71 -9.27 -12.13
CA LYS A 65 4.31 -9.08 -13.52
C LYS A 65 5.28 -9.77 -14.48
N GLU A 66 6.58 -9.63 -14.27
CA GLU A 66 7.59 -10.31 -15.09
C GLU A 66 7.53 -11.83 -14.97
N LEU A 67 7.39 -12.36 -13.74
CA LEU A 67 7.24 -13.79 -13.48
C LEU A 67 5.97 -14.34 -14.13
N ALA A 68 4.85 -13.62 -14.02
CA ALA A 68 3.60 -14.00 -14.68
C ALA A 68 3.73 -14.00 -16.21
N GLY A 69 4.44 -13.03 -16.78
CA GLY A 69 4.73 -12.99 -18.21
C GLY A 69 5.56 -14.20 -18.68
N LYS A 70 6.56 -14.62 -17.90
CA LYS A 70 7.33 -15.86 -18.15
C LYS A 70 6.48 -17.14 -18.03
N LEU A 71 5.38 -17.08 -17.28
CA LEU A 71 4.35 -18.13 -17.20
C LEU A 71 3.27 -18.00 -18.30
N GLY A 72 3.41 -17.02 -19.19
CA GLY A 72 2.53 -16.77 -20.34
C GLY A 72 1.28 -15.94 -20.02
N CYS A 73 1.24 -15.26 -18.87
CA CYS A 73 0.15 -14.37 -18.45
C CYS A 73 0.58 -12.91 -18.69
N ASN A 74 0.28 -12.38 -19.87
CA ASN A 74 0.80 -11.07 -20.32
C ASN A 74 -0.21 -9.91 -20.20
N HIS A 75 -1.45 -10.20 -19.79
CA HIS A 75 -2.49 -9.17 -19.69
C HIS A 75 -2.36 -8.33 -18.41
N ASN A 76 -3.03 -7.18 -18.39
CA ASN A 76 -3.11 -6.33 -17.19
C ASN A 76 -3.69 -7.06 -15.96
N ARG A 77 -4.53 -8.08 -16.18
CA ARG A 77 -5.10 -8.95 -15.13
C ARG A 77 -4.32 -10.25 -14.97
N TYR A 78 -2.98 -10.17 -15.01
CA TYR A 78 -2.09 -11.34 -14.99
C TYR A 78 -2.33 -12.26 -13.77
N ALA A 79 -2.68 -11.72 -12.61
CA ALA A 79 -2.92 -12.51 -11.40
C ALA A 79 -4.19 -13.37 -11.51
N THR A 80 -5.28 -12.78 -12.02
CA THR A 80 -6.53 -13.50 -12.30
C THR A 80 -6.33 -14.57 -13.37
N GLU A 81 -5.61 -14.23 -14.44
CA GLU A 81 -5.26 -15.18 -15.51
C GLU A 81 -4.43 -16.35 -14.98
N LEU A 82 -3.43 -16.07 -14.14
CA LEU A 82 -2.59 -17.10 -13.53
C LEU A 82 -3.41 -18.04 -12.65
N VAL A 83 -4.30 -17.50 -11.81
CA VAL A 83 -5.22 -18.32 -10.98
C VAL A 83 -6.09 -19.21 -11.86
N HIS A 84 -6.65 -18.71 -12.96
CA HIS A 84 -7.50 -19.51 -13.86
C HIS A 84 -6.74 -20.62 -14.60
N ARG A 85 -5.44 -20.47 -14.84
CA ARG A 85 -4.60 -21.49 -15.48
C ARG A 85 -4.17 -22.60 -14.51
N MET A 86 -4.28 -22.38 -13.21
CA MET A 86 -3.97 -23.38 -12.20
C MET A 86 -5.19 -24.26 -11.92
N SER A 87 -4.95 -25.43 -11.33
CA SER A 87 -6.01 -26.34 -10.91
C SER A 87 -5.74 -26.94 -9.54
N GLY A 88 -6.81 -27.39 -8.88
CA GLY A 88 -6.75 -28.03 -7.56
C GLY A 88 -6.13 -27.16 -6.48
N LYS A 89 -5.36 -27.77 -5.57
CA LYS A 89 -4.79 -27.09 -4.39
C LYS A 89 -3.88 -25.90 -4.75
N ALA A 90 -3.20 -25.94 -5.89
CA ALA A 90 -2.34 -24.84 -6.33
C ALA A 90 -3.16 -23.59 -6.67
N GLN A 91 -4.31 -23.77 -7.33
CA GLN A 91 -5.24 -22.69 -7.64
C GLN A 91 -5.77 -22.05 -6.36
N GLU A 92 -6.26 -22.85 -5.41
CA GLU A 92 -6.78 -22.36 -4.13
C GLU A 92 -5.73 -21.56 -3.36
N THR A 93 -4.50 -22.06 -3.31
CA THR A 93 -3.40 -21.44 -2.56
C THR A 93 -2.99 -20.09 -3.16
N ILE A 94 -2.84 -20.03 -4.50
CA ILE A 94 -2.46 -18.78 -5.18
C ILE A 94 -3.60 -17.77 -5.15
N LYS A 95 -4.84 -18.23 -5.34
CA LYS A 95 -6.03 -17.39 -5.23
C LYS A 95 -6.09 -16.74 -3.85
N LYS A 96 -5.98 -17.53 -2.78
CA LYS A 96 -6.01 -17.01 -1.40
C LYS A 96 -4.95 -15.93 -1.17
N ALA A 97 -3.69 -16.18 -1.59
CA ALA A 97 -2.62 -15.21 -1.41
C ALA A 97 -2.82 -13.93 -2.26
N THR A 98 -3.41 -14.07 -3.45
CA THR A 98 -3.72 -12.94 -4.34
C THR A 98 -4.86 -12.10 -3.77
N ASP A 99 -5.91 -12.74 -3.26
CA ASP A 99 -7.07 -12.08 -2.65
C ASP A 99 -6.65 -11.34 -1.36
N GLU A 100 -5.88 -11.99 -0.48
CA GLU A 100 -5.35 -11.38 0.74
C GLU A 100 -4.52 -10.13 0.43
N LEU A 101 -3.63 -10.20 -0.56
CA LEU A 101 -2.87 -9.03 -0.98
C LEU A 101 -3.78 -7.93 -1.55
N HIS A 102 -4.79 -8.30 -2.34
CA HIS A 102 -5.71 -7.33 -2.91
C HIS A 102 -6.48 -6.56 -1.81
N GLU A 103 -7.00 -7.29 -0.82
CA GLU A 103 -7.68 -6.71 0.34
C GLU A 103 -6.76 -5.76 1.13
N LEU A 104 -5.51 -6.16 1.38
CA LEU A 104 -4.53 -5.33 2.10
C LEU A 104 -4.16 -4.06 1.31
N VAL A 105 -4.04 -4.15 -0.01
CA VAL A 105 -3.76 -2.98 -0.85
C VAL A 105 -4.95 -2.01 -0.84
N LEU A 106 -6.18 -2.53 -0.94
CA LEU A 106 -7.39 -1.70 -0.82
C LEU A 106 -7.46 -1.02 0.55
N GLU A 107 -7.12 -1.73 1.62
CA GLU A 107 -7.06 -1.15 2.96
C GLU A 107 -6.05 0.00 3.05
N CYS A 108 -4.84 -0.19 2.50
CA CYS A 108 -3.83 0.88 2.45
C CYS A 108 -4.32 2.11 1.69
N GLN A 109 -5.00 1.91 0.55
CA GLN A 109 -5.57 2.99 -0.25
C GLN A 109 -6.62 3.77 0.54
N ASN A 110 -7.58 3.07 1.16
CA ASN A 110 -8.61 3.68 1.99
C ASN A 110 -8.01 4.47 3.16
N LYS A 111 -7.02 3.92 3.87
CA LYS A 111 -6.35 4.59 4.99
C LYS A 111 -5.62 5.86 4.55
N THR A 112 -4.93 5.80 3.42
CA THR A 112 -4.21 6.94 2.85
C THR A 112 -5.19 8.07 2.47
N GLU A 113 -6.32 7.72 1.88
CA GLU A 113 -7.36 8.68 1.52
C GLU A 113 -7.96 9.35 2.78
N LEU A 114 -8.30 8.56 3.80
CA LEU A 114 -8.81 9.08 5.07
C LEU A 114 -7.80 10.00 5.77
N HIS A 115 -6.51 9.63 5.79
CA HIS A 115 -5.45 10.45 6.37
C HIS A 115 -5.27 11.76 5.59
N THR A 116 -5.29 11.71 4.26
CA THR A 116 -5.21 12.91 3.41
C THR A 116 -6.35 13.88 3.71
N ARG A 117 -7.59 13.38 3.82
CA ARG A 117 -8.74 14.21 4.19
C ARG A 117 -8.58 14.86 5.56
N LEU A 118 -8.08 14.11 6.56
CA LEU A 118 -7.82 14.64 7.91
C LEU A 118 -6.80 15.78 7.88
N VAL A 119 -5.68 15.60 7.18
CA VAL A 119 -4.62 16.62 7.09
C VAL A 119 -5.12 17.88 6.41
N ILE A 120 -5.90 17.76 5.33
CA ILE A 120 -6.52 18.90 4.65
C ILE A 120 -7.45 19.67 5.60
N GLN A 121 -8.29 18.95 6.37
CA GLN A 121 -9.17 19.58 7.35
C GLN A 121 -8.40 20.30 8.46
N GLN A 122 -7.32 19.71 8.97
CA GLN A 122 -6.46 20.36 9.96
C GLN A 122 -5.79 21.62 9.40
N GLN A 123 -5.30 21.59 8.16
CA GLN A 123 -4.71 22.76 7.51
C GLN A 123 -5.73 23.89 7.33
N GLN A 124 -6.98 23.58 6.98
CA GLN A 124 -8.04 24.58 6.87
C GLN A 124 -8.31 25.27 8.22
N VAL A 125 -8.42 24.51 9.32
CA VAL A 125 -8.63 25.08 10.66
C VAL A 125 -7.48 25.99 11.08
N ILE A 126 -6.23 25.58 10.78
CA ILE A 126 -5.06 26.41 11.06
C ILE A 126 -5.08 27.68 10.22
N GLN A 127 -5.44 27.60 8.94
CA GLN A 127 -5.55 28.76 8.07
C GLN A 127 -6.59 29.76 8.60
N ASP A 128 -7.79 29.28 8.93
CA ASP A 128 -8.88 30.13 9.47
C ASP A 128 -8.43 30.81 10.78
N ALA A 129 -7.73 30.08 11.65
CA ALA A 129 -7.17 30.64 12.88
C ALA A 129 -6.12 31.72 12.60
N VAL A 130 -5.20 31.49 11.66
CA VAL A 130 -4.19 32.48 11.26
C VAL A 130 -4.83 33.71 10.63
N GLU A 131 -5.84 33.54 9.77
CA GLU A 131 -6.58 34.65 9.18
C GLU A 131 -7.32 35.47 10.24
N SER A 132 -7.90 34.83 11.26
CA SER A 132 -8.54 35.52 12.39
C SER A 132 -7.57 36.35 13.23
N LEU A 133 -6.28 35.98 13.24
CA LEU A 133 -5.21 36.73 13.92
C LEU A 133 -4.64 37.88 13.08
N ARG A 134 -4.92 37.93 11.77
CA ARG A 134 -4.55 39.06 10.89
C ARG A 134 -5.51 40.25 11.05
N VAL A 135 -5.81 40.61 12.30
CA VAL A 135 -6.42 41.91 12.58
C VAL A 135 -5.33 42.95 12.39
N GLU A 136 -5.56 43.93 11.51
CA GLU A 136 -4.67 45.09 11.38
C GLU A 136 -4.55 45.78 12.75
N VAL A 137 -3.37 45.68 13.36
CA VAL A 137 -3.03 46.49 14.54
C VAL A 137 -2.82 47.92 14.03
N ASN A 138 -3.91 48.66 13.88
CA ASN A 138 -3.86 50.10 13.65
C ASN A 138 -3.39 50.76 14.94
N ALA A 139 -2.09 51.03 15.02
CA ALA A 139 -1.47 51.89 16.02
C ALA A 139 -1.52 53.36 15.57
#